data_AF-A0A4Q3U0K2-F1
#
_entry.id   AF-A0A4Q3U0K2-F1
#
_cell.length_a   1.000
_cell.length_b   1.000
_cell.length_c   1.000
_cell.angle_alpha   90.00
_cell.angle_beta   90.00
_cell.angle_gamma   90.00
#
_symmetry.space_group_name_H-M   'P 1'
#
loop_
_entity.id
_entity.type
_entity.pdbx_description
1 polymer ?
#
loop_
_entity_poly.entity_id
_entity_poly.type
_entity_poly.pdbx_seq_one_letter_code
_entity_poly.pdbx_strand_id
1 'polypeptide(L)'
;MTSEFDQRLELQDWSSTLKPYDHQTTTWDRMSAQFLESDKAAGLVVLPTGGGKTVVAAHWLLRKVLAHGGRVLWLAGRQSLLRQAFRTFKDLANLSFPDKKFLELIAVS
;
A
#
# COMPACT_ATOMS: atom_id res chain seq x y z
N MET A 1 -24.61 -9.66 -7.41
CA MET A 1 -24.48 -8.94 -6.12
C MET A 1 -23.09 -8.34 -6.11
N THR A 2 -22.95 -7.10 -6.60
CA THR A 2 -21.66 -6.39 -6.60
C THR A 2 -21.31 -6.06 -5.16
N SER A 3 -20.19 -6.62 -4.67
CA SER A 3 -19.65 -6.31 -3.35
C SER A 3 -19.38 -4.81 -3.25
N GLU A 4 -19.74 -4.18 -2.12
CA GLU A 4 -19.45 -2.77 -1.80
C GLU A 4 -17.95 -2.41 -1.95
N PHE A 5 -17.10 -3.43 -1.98
CA PHE A 5 -15.64 -3.32 -1.98
C PHE A 5 -14.97 -3.65 -3.31
N ASP A 6 -15.70 -3.76 -4.42
CA ASP A 6 -15.11 -3.81 -5.76
C ASP A 6 -15.08 -2.40 -6.36
N GLN A 7 -13.90 -1.77 -6.34
CA GLN A 7 -13.71 -0.41 -6.82
C GLN A 7 -12.56 -0.35 -7.83
N ARG A 8 -12.87 0.17 -9.01
CA ARG A 8 -11.87 0.65 -9.96
C ARG A 8 -11.70 2.15 -9.80
N LEU A 9 -10.53 2.56 -9.33
CA LEU A 9 -10.15 3.95 -9.16
C LEU A 9 -9.41 4.43 -10.40
N GLU A 10 -9.87 5.52 -11.00
CA GLU A 10 -9.10 6.26 -11.99
C GLU A 10 -8.13 7.19 -11.26
N LEU A 11 -6.85 7.08 -11.61
CA LEU A 11 -5.76 7.80 -10.96
C LEU A 11 -5.48 9.10 -11.68
N GLN A 12 -5.09 10.10 -10.91
CA GLN A 12 -4.89 11.47 -11.38
C GLN A 12 -3.52 11.99 -10.98
N ASP A 13 -3.08 13.01 -11.71
CA ASP A 13 -1.82 13.70 -11.46
C ASP A 13 -1.97 14.73 -10.33
N TRP A 14 -2.21 14.26 -9.11
CA TRP A 14 -2.11 15.09 -7.91
C TRP A 14 -1.28 14.39 -6.84
N SER A 15 -0.51 15.19 -6.11
CA SER A 15 0.45 14.69 -5.13
C SER A 15 -0.23 14.37 -3.80
N SER A 16 0.04 13.17 -3.29
CA SER A 16 -0.27 12.81 -1.90
C SER A 16 0.29 13.88 -0.95
N THR A 17 -0.54 14.38 -0.03
CA THR A 17 -0.14 15.36 1.00
C THR A 17 0.58 14.71 2.19
N LEU A 18 0.85 13.40 2.13
CA LEU A 18 1.52 12.66 3.19
C LEU A 18 2.93 13.21 3.43
N LYS A 19 3.15 13.77 4.62
CA LYS A 19 4.49 14.10 5.11
C LYS A 19 4.98 12.94 6.00
N PRO A 20 5.93 12.12 5.54
CA PRO A 20 6.39 10.98 6.31
C PRO A 20 7.22 11.41 7.52
N TYR A 21 7.14 10.62 8.58
CA TYR A 21 8.09 10.69 9.69
C TYR A 21 9.39 9.96 9.33
N ASP A 22 10.50 10.32 9.98
CA ASP A 22 11.83 9.74 9.71
C ASP A 22 11.86 8.21 9.81
N HIS A 23 11.14 7.64 10.77
CA HIS A 23 11.07 6.18 10.92
C HIS A 23 10.34 5.52 9.75
N GLN A 24 9.40 6.21 9.09
CA GLN A 24 8.68 5.68 7.93
C GLN A 24 9.58 5.67 6.71
N THR A 25 10.31 6.76 6.45
CA THR A 25 11.30 6.84 5.38
C THR A 25 12.38 5.77 5.55
N THR A 26 12.95 5.67 6.76
CA THR A 26 13.94 4.64 7.10
C THR A 26 13.40 3.23 6.88
N THR A 27 12.11 2.99 7.18
CA THR A 27 11.48 1.69 6.95
C THR A 27 11.36 1.39 5.46
N TRP A 28 11.00 2.36 4.63
CA TRP A 28 10.91 2.19 3.17
C TRP A 28 12.26 1.90 2.52
N ASP A 29 13.33 2.53 2.99
CA ASP A 29 14.69 2.27 2.52
C ASP A 29 15.08 0.82 2.82
N ARG A 30 14.83 0.37 4.06
CA ARG A 30 15.08 -1.03 4.47
C ARG A 30 14.22 -2.04 3.71
N MET A 31 12.97 -1.71 3.43
CA MET A 31 12.10 -2.57 2.60
C MET A 31 12.63 -2.66 1.16
N SER A 32 13.10 -1.55 0.58
CA SER A 32 13.67 -1.54 -0.77
C SER A 32 14.96 -2.38 -0.84
N ALA A 33 15.87 -2.20 0.12
CA ALA A 33 17.08 -3.01 0.22
C ALA A 33 16.77 -4.52 0.36
N GLN A 34 15.75 -4.88 1.14
CA GLN A 34 15.36 -6.28 1.33
C GLN A 34 14.71 -6.89 0.07
N PHE A 35 13.74 -6.20 -0.53
CA PHE A 35 12.87 -6.81 -1.55
C PHE A 35 13.24 -6.49 -3.00
N LEU A 36 14.05 -5.46 -3.25
CA LEU A 36 14.44 -5.04 -4.59
C LEU A 36 15.93 -5.24 -4.88
N GLU A 37 16.76 -5.23 -3.83
CA GLU A 37 18.23 -5.25 -3.98
C GLU A 37 18.87 -6.55 -3.44
N SER A 38 18.05 -7.47 -2.91
CA SER A 38 18.52 -8.77 -2.40
C SER A 38 17.65 -9.91 -2.92
N ASP A 39 18.16 -11.14 -2.88
CA ASP A 39 17.43 -12.35 -3.29
C ASP A 39 16.36 -12.81 -2.26
N LYS A 40 16.04 -11.98 -1.25
CA LYS A 40 15.09 -12.33 -0.18
C LYS A 40 13.66 -11.98 -0.59
N ALA A 41 12.79 -12.98 -0.54
CA ALA A 41 11.37 -12.83 -0.88
C ALA A 41 10.45 -12.52 0.32
N ALA A 42 10.96 -12.54 1.56
CA ALA A 42 10.16 -12.38 2.78
C ALA A 42 10.81 -11.41 3.77
N GLY A 43 9.98 -10.73 4.57
CA GLY A 43 10.42 -9.79 5.58
C GLY A 43 9.33 -9.49 6.61
N LEU A 44 9.74 -9.01 7.79
CA LEU A 44 8.85 -8.62 8.87
C LEU A 44 9.08 -7.15 9.22
N VAL A 45 8.05 -6.33 9.06
CA VAL A 45 8.07 -4.92 9.46
C VAL A 45 7.46 -4.79 10.85
N VAL A 46 8.27 -4.37 11.82
CA VAL A 46 7.84 -4.17 13.21
C VAL A 46 7.81 -2.67 13.51
N LEU A 47 6.63 -2.15 13.79
CA LEU A 47 6.42 -0.76 14.23
C LEU A 47 5.44 -0.74 15.41
N PRO A 48 5.55 0.22 16.34
CA PRO A 48 4.60 0.37 17.44
C PRO A 48 3.20 0.74 16.93
N THR A 49 2.18 0.57 17.78
CA THR A 49 0.84 1.10 17.49
C THR A 49 0.92 2.63 17.36
N GLY A 50 0.15 3.20 16.44
CA GLY A 50 0.27 4.62 16.08
C GLY A 50 1.45 4.95 15.13
N GLY A 51 2.44 4.06 14.99
CA GLY A 51 3.61 4.27 14.10
C GLY A 51 3.30 4.25 12.59
N GLY A 52 2.04 3.99 12.20
CA GLY A 52 1.60 4.01 10.82
C GLY A 52 1.87 2.73 10.02
N LYS A 53 1.85 1.54 10.66
CA LYS A 53 2.08 0.23 10.00
C LYS A 53 1.40 0.08 8.65
N THR A 54 0.09 0.31 8.61
CA THR A 54 -0.72 0.18 7.39
C THR A 54 -0.30 1.19 6.32
N VAL A 55 -0.07 2.44 6.73
CA VAL A 55 0.38 3.52 5.82
C VAL A 55 1.75 3.21 5.24
N VAL A 56 2.70 2.81 6.07
CA VAL A 56 4.07 2.43 5.65
C VAL A 56 4.02 1.32 4.61
N ALA A 57 3.30 0.23 4.90
CA ALA A 57 3.18 -0.89 3.97
C ALA A 57 2.47 -0.51 2.67
N ALA A 58 1.29 0.12 2.75
CA ALA A 58 0.50 0.51 1.59
C ALA A 58 1.26 1.49 0.68
N HIS A 59 1.91 2.50 1.26
CA HIS A 59 2.72 3.48 0.53
C HIS A 59 3.83 2.78 -0.28
N TRP A 60 4.61 1.91 0.37
CA TRP A 60 5.71 1.21 -0.30
C TRP A 60 5.18 0.27 -1.40
N LEU A 61 4.13 -0.51 -1.10
CA LEU A 61 3.52 -1.43 -2.06
C LEU A 61 2.95 -0.69 -3.28
N LEU A 62 2.30 0.46 -3.08
CA LEU A 62 1.79 1.28 -4.19
C LEU A 62 2.93 1.75 -5.11
N ARG A 63 4.00 2.31 -4.53
CA ARG A 63 5.12 2.88 -5.31
C ARG A 63 6.04 1.84 -5.93
N LYS A 64 6.29 0.74 -5.24
CA LYS A 64 7.35 -0.22 -5.62
C LYS A 64 6.81 -1.51 -6.23
N VAL A 65 5.57 -1.88 -5.93
CA VAL A 65 4.96 -3.11 -6.45
C VAL A 65 3.87 -2.79 -7.47
N LEU A 66 2.82 -2.08 -7.07
CA LEU A 66 1.65 -1.85 -7.92
C LEU A 66 1.95 -0.94 -9.11
N ALA A 67 2.72 0.14 -8.92
CA ALA A 67 3.20 1.00 -10.00
C ALA A 67 3.96 0.22 -11.08
N HIS A 68 4.68 -0.84 -10.68
CA HIS A 68 5.50 -1.66 -11.58
C HIS A 68 4.77 -2.92 -12.08
N GLY A 69 3.43 -2.93 -12.05
CA GLY A 69 2.61 -4.02 -12.57
C GLY A 69 2.44 -5.22 -11.63
N GLY A 70 3.01 -5.17 -10.42
CA GLY A 70 2.82 -6.19 -9.40
C GLY A 70 1.39 -6.23 -8.85
N ARG A 71 1.09 -7.28 -8.08
CA ARG A 71 -0.22 -7.49 -7.43
C ARG A 71 -0.03 -7.70 -5.93
N VAL A 72 -1.01 -7.27 -5.14
CA VAL A 72 -0.97 -7.34 -3.67
C VAL A 72 -2.17 -8.12 -3.18
N LEU A 73 -1.92 -9.15 -2.35
CA LEU A 73 -2.94 -9.81 -1.53
C LEU A 73 -2.78 -9.34 -0.09
N TRP A 74 -3.78 -8.66 0.44
CA TRP A 74 -3.78 -8.17 1.82
C TRP A 74 -4.69 -9.03 2.70
N LEU A 75 -4.13 -9.65 3.73
CA LEU A 75 -4.85 -10.52 4.65
C LEU A 75 -4.90 -9.89 6.04
N ALA A 76 -6.06 -9.93 6.69
CA ALA A 76 -6.21 -9.53 8.08
C ALA A 76 -7.30 -10.35 8.77
N GLY A 77 -7.10 -10.68 10.05
CA GLY A 77 -8.02 -11.53 10.82
C GLY A 77 -9.31 -10.86 11.29
N ARG A 78 -9.57 -9.60 10.91
CA ARG A 78 -10.79 -8.86 11.28
C ARG A 78 -11.25 -7.98 10.13
N GLN A 79 -12.56 -7.97 9.85
CA GLN A 79 -13.12 -7.14 8.79
C GLN A 79 -12.82 -5.64 8.97
N SER A 80 -12.76 -5.15 10.22
CA SER A 80 -12.39 -3.75 10.50
C SER A 80 -10.99 -3.39 10.01
N LEU A 81 -10.03 -4.32 10.11
CA LEU A 81 -8.66 -4.12 9.65
C LEU A 81 -8.57 -4.16 8.11
N LEU A 82 -9.38 -5.02 7.46
CA LEU A 82 -9.51 -5.01 6.00
C LEU A 82 -10.09 -3.68 5.50
N ARG A 83 -11.16 -3.19 6.14
CA ARG A 83 -11.73 -1.87 5.81
C ARG A 83 -10.73 -0.73 6.02
N GLN A 84 -9.91 -0.80 7.06
CA GLN A 84 -8.85 0.19 7.30
C GLN A 84 -7.80 0.15 6.18
N ALA A 85 -7.30 -1.03 5.83
CA ALA A 85 -6.33 -1.18 4.74
C ALA A 85 -6.90 -0.71 3.41
N PHE A 86 -8.14 -1.10 3.07
CA PHE A 86 -8.83 -0.68 1.86
C PHE A 86 -8.89 0.84 1.74
N ARG A 87 -9.30 1.54 2.80
CA ARG A 87 -9.31 3.01 2.85
C ARG A 87 -7.91 3.59 2.65
N THR A 88 -6.91 3.05 3.34
CA THR A 88 -5.52 3.51 3.19
C THR A 88 -5.00 3.35 1.75
N PHE A 89 -5.28 2.23 1.08
CA PHE A 89 -4.90 2.04 -0.33
C PHE A 89 -5.62 3.02 -1.24
N LYS A 90 -6.91 3.26 -1.00
CA LYS A 90 -7.71 4.23 -1.76
C LYS A 90 -7.17 5.66 -1.60
N ASP A 91 -6.92 6.08 -0.36
CA ASP A 91 -6.45 7.44 -0.05
C ASP A 91 -5.06 7.71 -0.63
N LEU A 92 -4.22 6.67 -0.74
CA LEU A 92 -2.85 6.75 -1.25
C LEU A 92 -2.72 6.34 -2.73
N ALA A 93 -3.81 5.99 -3.41
CA ALA A 93 -3.77 5.30 -4.71
C ALA A 93 -2.93 6.02 -5.78
N ASN A 94 -2.94 7.36 -5.78
CA ASN A 94 -2.19 8.18 -6.75
C ASN A 94 -0.67 8.09 -6.60
N LEU A 95 -0.14 7.49 -5.54
CA LEU A 95 1.29 7.18 -5.45
C LEU A 95 1.78 6.22 -6.55
N SER A 96 0.88 5.50 -7.21
CA SER A 96 1.20 4.61 -8.32
C SER A 96 1.04 5.27 -9.71
N PHE A 97 0.55 6.52 -9.76
CA PHE A 97 0.54 7.33 -10.98
C PHE A 97 1.95 7.93 -11.22
N PRO A 98 2.41 8.10 -12.48
CA PRO A 98 1.72 7.85 -13.75
C PRO A 98 1.81 6.40 -14.25
N ASP A 99 2.61 5.55 -13.60
CA ASP A 99 2.88 4.19 -14.08
C ASP A 99 1.60 3.32 -14.13
N LYS A 100 0.65 3.59 -13.23
CA LYS A 100 -0.72 3.10 -13.27
C LYS A 100 -1.69 4.24 -13.54
N LYS A 101 -2.64 4.00 -14.45
CA LYS A 101 -3.81 4.88 -14.68
C LYS A 101 -5.05 4.45 -13.91
N PHE A 102 -5.12 3.16 -13.56
CA PHE A 102 -6.24 2.60 -12.80
C PHE A 102 -5.72 1.70 -11.70
N LEU A 103 -6.37 1.75 -10.55
CA LEU A 103 -6.16 0.81 -9.45
C LEU A 103 -7.45 0.04 -9.19
N GLU A 104 -7.37 -1.28 -9.26
CA GLU A 104 -8.47 -2.19 -8.90
C GLU A 104 -8.27 -2.61 -7.44
N LEU A 105 -9.25 -2.28 -6.60
CA LEU A 105 -9.29 -2.65 -5.20
C LEU A 105 -10.50 -3.54 -4.97
N ILE A 106 -10.25 -4.76 -4.52
CA ILE A 106 -11.27 -5.75 -4.19
C ILE A 106 -11.07 -6.13 -2.73
N ALA A 107 -12.10 -5.96 -1.90
CA ALA A 107 -12.13 -6.59 -0.57
C ALA A 107 -13.25 -7.64 -0.50
N VAL A 108 -12.92 -8.75 0.14
CA VAL A 108 -13.86 -9.83 0.44
C VAL A 108 -13.82 -10.00 1.96
N SER A 109 -14.99 -9.97 2.60
CA SER A 109 -15.11 -9.97 4.06
C SER A 109 -16.19 -10.90 4.56
#